data_AF-A0A847B0C4-F1
#
_entry.id   AF-A0A847B0C4-F1
#
_cell.length_a   1.000
_cell.length_b   1.000
_cell.length_c   1.000
_cell.angle_alpha   90.00
_cell.angle_beta   90.00
_cell.angle_gamma   90.00
#
_symmetry.space_group_name_H-M   'P 1'
#
loop_
_entity.id
_entity.type
_entity.pdbx_description
1 polymer ?
#
loop_
_entity_poly.entity_id
_entity_poly.type
_entity_poly.pdbx_seq_one_letter_code
_entity_poly.pdbx_strand_id
1 'polypeptide(L)'
;MPNIWGLFGIFLTTAGAYILNLGGASDFFAPFRAVAKEKGSLIMLLVSFLWSFAATFDKVALLDSSPYFYLFIFNASFFLFYIPFLQKKNPGFIREAKNFFFPLLLLGTFAGLTVLFQMIALEVAFVSYVIAIKRSGMIVTLIFGWLFFAEEIDFYRIAGTLMMVSGVIIIAFLN
;
A
#
# COMPACT_ATOMS: atom_id res chain seq x y z
N MET A 1 7.41 -23.24 -0.15
CA MET A 1 8.15 -22.70 1.02
C MET A 1 9.08 -21.61 0.50
N PRO A 2 9.21 -20.45 1.17
CA PRO A 2 10.07 -19.38 0.67
C PRO A 2 11.53 -19.85 0.57
N ASN A 3 12.17 -19.65 -0.59
CA ASN A 3 13.59 -19.88 -0.78
C ASN A 3 14.39 -18.90 0.10
N ILE A 4 15.65 -19.24 0.43
CA ILE A 4 16.52 -18.40 1.28
C ILE A 4 16.72 -17.00 0.66
N TRP A 5 16.69 -16.92 -0.67
CA TRP A 5 16.71 -15.68 -1.45
C TRP A 5 15.44 -14.84 -1.28
N GLY A 6 14.27 -15.48 -1.19
CA GLY A 6 13.01 -14.80 -0.91
C GLY A 6 13.01 -14.16 0.48
N LEU A 7 13.51 -14.87 1.50
CA LEU A 7 13.70 -14.32 2.85
C LEU A 7 14.67 -13.13 2.84
N PHE A 8 15.80 -13.26 2.15
CA PHE A 8 16.78 -12.19 2.04
C PHE A 8 16.23 -10.94 1.34
N GLY A 9 15.46 -11.09 0.27
CA GLY A 9 14.81 -9.96 -0.40
C GLY A 9 13.71 -9.30 0.45
N ILE A 10 12.97 -10.07 1.26
CA ILE A 10 12.02 -9.51 2.24
C ILE A 10 12.77 -8.70 3.29
N PHE A 11 13.90 -9.21 3.79
CA PHE A 11 14.73 -8.48 4.74
C PHE A 11 15.25 -7.16 4.12
N LEU A 12 15.76 -7.21 2.89
CA LEU A 12 16.29 -6.03 2.20
C LEU A 12 15.22 -4.97 1.94
N THR A 13 14.02 -5.39 1.53
CA THR A 13 12.87 -4.48 1.35
C THR A 13 12.43 -3.83 2.66
N THR A 14 12.39 -4.60 3.74
CA THR A 14 12.00 -4.09 5.06
C THR A 14 13.06 -3.12 5.61
N ALA A 15 14.35 -3.45 5.44
CA ALA A 15 15.46 -2.58 5.81
C ALA A 15 15.50 -1.29 4.98
N GLY A 16 15.23 -1.37 3.67
CA GLY A 16 15.12 -0.20 2.81
C GLY A 16 13.98 0.72 3.22
N ALA A 17 12.81 0.17 3.57
CA ALA A 17 11.69 0.94 4.10
C ALA A 17 12.04 1.63 5.43
N TYR A 18 12.86 1.00 6.27
CA TYR A 18 13.35 1.60 7.50
C TYR A 18 14.27 2.79 7.23
N ILE A 19 15.27 2.61 6.35
CA ILE A 19 16.22 3.65 5.97
C ILE A 19 15.51 4.84 5.33
N LEU A 20 14.50 4.59 4.51
CA LEU A 20 13.67 5.64 3.92
C LEU A 20 12.98 6.51 4.98
N ASN A 21 12.56 5.92 6.11
CA ASN A 21 11.95 6.64 7.23
C ASN A 21 12.97 7.30 8.18
N LEU A 22 14.28 7.11 7.97
CA LEU A 22 15.31 7.84 8.71
C LEU A 22 15.56 9.25 8.15
N GLY A 23 15.03 9.55 6.96
CA GLY A 23 15.05 10.89 6.39
C GLY A 23 14.35 11.90 7.29
N GLY A 24 15.12 12.74 7.99
CA GLY A 24 14.62 13.71 8.98
C GLY A 24 14.51 13.18 10.42
N ALA A 25 14.96 11.96 10.70
CA ALA A 25 15.01 11.39 12.04
C ALA A 25 16.23 11.90 12.84
N SER A 26 16.06 12.17 14.14
CA SER A 26 17.15 12.64 15.00
C SER A 26 18.15 11.54 15.39
N ASP A 27 17.66 10.29 15.54
CA ASP A 27 18.44 9.12 15.95
C ASP A 27 17.98 7.87 15.18
N PHE A 28 18.83 6.83 15.13
CA PHE A 28 18.46 5.54 14.55
C PHE A 28 17.17 4.96 15.15
N PHE A 29 16.93 5.09 16.46
CA PHE A 29 15.72 4.58 17.12
C PHE A 29 14.53 5.54 17.09
N ALA A 30 14.65 6.70 16.45
CA ALA A 30 13.59 7.70 16.41
C ALA A 30 12.29 7.17 15.78
N PRO A 31 12.28 6.36 14.69
CA PRO A 31 11.06 5.79 14.15
C PRO A 31 10.32 4.91 15.16
N PHE A 32 11.04 4.06 15.91
CA PHE A 32 10.43 3.21 16.94
C PHE A 32 9.87 4.02 18.11
N ARG A 33 10.59 5.07 18.56
CA ARG A 33 10.09 5.97 19.61
C ARG A 33 8.88 6.79 19.13
N ALA A 34 8.88 7.22 17.87
CA ALA A 34 7.76 7.94 17.26
C ALA A 34 6.50 7.08 17.26
N VAL A 35 6.61 5.79 16.94
CA VAL A 35 5.49 4.86 17.00
C VAL A 35 4.85 4.79 18.39
N ALA A 36 5.64 4.83 19.46
CA ALA A 36 5.12 4.80 20.83
C ALA A 36 4.57 6.16 21.31
N LYS A 37 5.05 7.28 20.76
CA LYS A 37 4.62 8.63 21.14
C LYS A 37 3.36 9.09 20.41
N GLU A 38 3.23 8.73 19.14
CA GLU A 38 2.16 9.18 18.27
C GLU A 38 0.97 8.22 18.32
N LYS A 39 -0.18 8.70 18.83
CA LYS A 39 -1.43 7.92 18.85
C LYS A 39 -1.81 7.42 17.45
N GLY A 40 -1.54 8.21 16.41
CA GLY A 40 -1.78 7.82 15.01
C GLY A 40 -0.97 6.59 14.59
N SER A 41 0.30 6.52 14.99
CA SER A 41 1.19 5.39 14.69
C SER A 41 0.78 4.11 15.44
N LEU A 42 0.33 4.23 16.69
CA LEU A 42 -0.23 3.08 17.44
C LEU A 42 -1.50 2.53 16.77
N ILE A 43 -2.39 3.40 16.30
CA ILE A 43 -3.57 2.98 15.54
C ILE A 43 -3.13 2.30 14.24
N MET A 44 -2.10 2.81 13.57
CA MET A 44 -1.58 2.22 12.33
C MET A 44 -0.98 0.83 12.54
N LEU A 45 -0.34 0.57 13.69
CA LEU A 45 0.09 -0.79 14.06
C LEU A 45 -1.09 -1.75 14.15
N LEU A 46 -2.17 -1.37 14.85
CA LEU A 46 -3.38 -2.18 14.93
C LEU A 46 -3.99 -2.41 13.55
N VAL A 47 -4.05 -1.37 12.70
CA VAL A 47 -4.50 -1.50 11.32
C VAL A 47 -3.65 -2.51 10.56
N SER A 48 -2.32 -2.45 10.65
CA SER A 48 -1.42 -3.37 9.95
C SER A 48 -1.55 -4.83 10.42
N PHE A 49 -1.82 -5.01 11.72
CA PHE A 49 -2.08 -6.32 12.30
C PHE A 49 -3.39 -6.92 11.75
N LEU A 50 -4.48 -6.16 11.77
CA LEU A 50 -5.76 -6.57 11.18
C LEU A 50 -5.63 -6.83 9.68
N TRP A 51 -4.85 -6.01 8.97
CA TRP A 51 -4.63 -6.15 7.54
C TRP A 51 -3.88 -7.44 7.18
N SER A 52 -3.04 -7.96 8.07
CA SER A 52 -2.35 -9.25 7.87
C SER A 52 -3.33 -10.42 7.81
N PHE A 53 -4.39 -10.40 8.63
CA PHE A 53 -5.48 -11.37 8.54
C PHE A 53 -6.32 -11.14 7.27
N ALA A 54 -6.68 -9.89 7.00
CA ALA A 54 -7.49 -9.52 5.83
C ALA A 54 -6.83 -9.98 4.52
N ALA A 55 -5.53 -9.77 4.33
CA ALA A 55 -4.81 -10.21 3.14
C ALA A 55 -4.78 -11.74 2.96
N THR A 56 -4.85 -12.48 4.07
CA THR A 56 -4.97 -13.96 4.03
C THR A 56 -6.38 -14.37 3.61
N PHE A 57 -7.41 -13.73 4.16
CA PHE A 57 -8.79 -13.95 3.75
C PHE A 57 -9.04 -13.54 2.29
N ASP A 58 -8.48 -12.42 1.84
CA ASP A 58 -8.56 -11.97 0.44
C ASP A 58 -8.04 -13.05 -0.51
N LYS A 59 -6.91 -13.70 -0.18
CA LYS A 59 -6.37 -14.77 -1.00
C LYS A 59 -7.25 -16.02 -1.01
N VAL A 60 -7.82 -16.41 0.13
CA VAL A 60 -8.75 -17.55 0.18
C VAL A 60 -10.01 -17.25 -0.62
N ALA A 61 -10.60 -16.06 -0.42
CA ALA A 61 -11.78 -15.62 -1.17
C ALA A 61 -11.53 -15.51 -2.67
N LEU A 62 -10.33 -15.09 -3.09
CA LEU A 62 -9.88 -15.07 -4.48
C LEU A 62 -9.71 -16.47 -5.10
N LEU A 63 -9.34 -17.48 -4.31
CA LEU A 63 -9.17 -18.84 -4.83
C LEU A 63 -10.52 -19.55 -4.97
N ASP A 64 -11.46 -19.26 -4.07
CA ASP A 64 -12.80 -19.86 -4.08
C ASP A 64 -13.78 -19.10 -4.99
N SER A 65 -13.46 -17.88 -5.43
CA SER A 65 -14.32 -17.05 -6.27
C SER A 65 -13.56 -16.36 -7.40
N SER A 66 -14.26 -15.83 -8.41
CA SER A 66 -13.61 -15.03 -9.44
C SER A 66 -13.12 -13.69 -8.87
N PRO A 67 -11.88 -13.24 -9.17
CA PRO A 67 -11.34 -11.95 -8.73
C PRO A 67 -12.27 -10.76 -9.01
N TYR A 68 -12.94 -10.78 -10.16
CA TYR A 68 -13.88 -9.72 -10.56
C TYR A 68 -15.12 -9.69 -9.68
N PHE A 69 -15.65 -10.86 -9.34
CA PHE A 69 -16.85 -10.99 -8.52
C PHE A 69 -16.59 -10.58 -7.07
N TYR A 70 -15.47 -11.03 -6.51
CA TYR A 70 -15.04 -10.63 -5.17
C TYR A 70 -14.88 -9.11 -5.07
N LEU A 71 -14.14 -8.51 -5.99
CA LEU A 71 -13.91 -7.06 -6.00
C LEU A 71 -15.19 -6.27 -6.15
N PHE A 72 -16.10 -6.71 -7.01
CA PHE A 72 -17.38 -6.04 -7.19
C PHE A 72 -18.19 -6.04 -5.90
N ILE A 73 -18.38 -7.21 -5.26
CA ILE A 73 -19.17 -7.33 -4.04
C ILE A 73 -18.54 -6.55 -2.90
N PHE A 74 -17.22 -6.65 -2.73
CA PHE A 74 -16.50 -5.97 -1.65
C PHE A 74 -16.65 -4.44 -1.80
N ASN A 75 -16.32 -3.89 -2.96
CA ASN A 75 -16.41 -2.44 -3.19
C ASN A 75 -17.86 -1.93 -3.19
N ALA A 76 -18.81 -2.69 -3.74
CA ALA A 76 -20.22 -2.34 -3.70
C ALA A 76 -20.77 -2.32 -2.27
N SER A 77 -20.37 -3.29 -1.43
CA SER A 77 -20.73 -3.33 -0.02
C SER A 77 -20.16 -2.13 0.72
N PHE A 78 -18.87 -1.82 0.53
CA PHE A 78 -18.24 -0.62 1.09
C PHE A 78 -18.98 0.65 0.69
N PHE A 79 -19.30 0.81 -0.60
CA PHE A 79 -20.06 1.96 -1.10
C PHE A 79 -21.43 2.08 -0.43
N LEU A 80 -22.18 0.97 -0.35
CA LEU A 80 -23.53 0.94 0.22
C LEU A 80 -23.55 1.28 1.72
N PHE A 81 -22.57 0.81 2.49
CA PHE A 81 -22.48 1.09 3.92
C PHE A 81 -21.93 2.50 4.23
N TYR A 82 -20.96 2.98 3.45
CA TYR A 82 -20.33 4.27 3.72
C TYR A 82 -21.16 5.48 3.29
N ILE A 83 -21.90 5.41 2.17
CA ILE A 83 -22.75 6.52 1.69
C ILE A 83 -23.72 7.05 2.76
N PRO A 84 -24.58 6.23 3.41
CA PRO A 84 -25.53 6.73 4.40
C PRO A 84 -24.83 7.27 5.65
N PHE A 85 -23.70 6.67 6.04
CA PHE A 85 -22.89 7.14 7.16
C PHE A 85 -22.26 8.51 6.88
N LEU A 86 -21.67 8.69 5.69
CA LEU A 86 -21.06 9.94 5.26
C LEU A 86 -22.10 11.05 5.10
N GLN A 87 -23.27 10.74 4.53
CA GLN A 87 -24.37 11.70 4.39
C GLN A 87 -24.93 12.12 5.75
N LYS A 88 -24.99 11.22 6.74
CA LYS A 88 -25.41 11.55 8.11
C LYS A 88 -24.41 12.46 8.82
N LYS A 89 -23.11 12.25 8.60
CA LYS A 89 -22.03 13.05 9.22
C LYS A 89 -21.82 14.39 8.51
N ASN A 90 -22.04 14.44 7.20
CA ASN A 90 -21.92 15.65 6.38
C ASN A 90 -23.12 15.75 5.41
N PRO A 91 -24.18 16.51 5.77
CA PRO A 91 -25.42 16.60 4.99
C PRO A 91 -25.26 17.16 3.56
N GLY A 92 -24.11 17.76 3.24
CA GLY A 92 -23.76 18.26 1.90
C GLY A 92 -22.97 17.29 1.03
N PHE A 93 -22.59 16.12 1.55
CA PHE A 93 -21.64 15.21 0.89
C PHE A 93 -22.03 14.84 -0.54
N ILE A 94 -23.29 14.46 -0.79
CA ILE A 94 -23.74 14.11 -2.15
C ILE A 94 -23.65 15.30 -3.12
N ARG A 95 -23.90 16.52 -2.64
CA ARG A 95 -23.82 17.73 -3.49
C ARG A 95 -22.36 18.05 -3.82
N GLU A 96 -21.47 17.92 -2.84
CA GLU A 96 -20.04 18.11 -3.00
C GLU A 96 -19.44 17.04 -3.94
N ALA A 97 -19.82 15.78 -3.78
CA ALA A 97 -19.41 14.68 -4.65
C ALA A 97 -19.85 14.91 -6.11
N LYS A 98 -21.01 15.51 -6.34
CA LYS A 98 -21.46 15.91 -7.69
C LYS A 98 -20.61 17.05 -8.27
N ASN A 99 -20.24 18.03 -7.47
CA ASN A 99 -19.39 19.14 -7.92
C ASN A 99 -17.98 18.66 -8.29
N PHE A 100 -17.45 17.67 -7.57
CA PHE A 100 -16.15 17.06 -7.84
C PHE A 100 -16.28 15.72 -8.58
N PHE A 101 -17.35 15.53 -9.37
CA PHE A 101 -17.64 14.24 -10.01
C PHE A 101 -16.48 13.75 -10.90
N PHE A 102 -15.89 14.63 -11.71
CA PHE A 102 -14.84 14.24 -12.64
C PHE A 102 -13.53 13.83 -11.92
N PRO A 103 -13.01 14.61 -10.95
CA PRO A 103 -11.91 14.15 -10.09
C PRO A 103 -12.21 12.87 -9.32
N LEU A 104 -13.42 12.71 -8.77
CA LEU A 104 -13.83 11.49 -8.06
C LEU A 104 -13.87 10.28 -8.99
N LEU A 105 -14.36 10.46 -10.21
CA LEU A 105 -14.43 9.42 -11.22
C LEU A 105 -13.03 8.96 -11.60
N LEU A 106 -12.12 9.89 -11.91
CA LEU A 106 -10.72 9.57 -12.21
C LEU A 106 -10.07 8.82 -11.04
N LEU A 107 -10.19 9.35 -9.82
CA LEU A 107 -9.62 8.72 -8.63
C LEU A 107 -10.19 7.32 -8.41
N GLY A 108 -11.50 7.14 -8.57
CA GLY A 108 -12.17 5.85 -8.48
C GLY A 108 -11.72 4.87 -9.56
N THR A 109 -11.55 5.32 -10.80
CA THR A 109 -11.05 4.48 -11.90
C THR A 109 -9.61 4.04 -11.65
N PHE A 110 -8.69 4.94 -11.29
CA PHE A 110 -7.31 4.58 -10.99
C PHE A 110 -7.19 3.67 -9.77
N ALA A 111 -7.97 3.94 -8.71
CA ALA A 111 -8.01 3.08 -7.53
C ALA A 111 -8.55 1.69 -7.88
N GLY A 112 -9.63 1.61 -8.66
CA GLY A 112 -10.22 0.36 -9.14
C GLY A 112 -9.24 -0.45 -9.98
N LEU A 113 -8.59 0.18 -10.96
CA LEU A 113 -7.55 -0.45 -11.78
C LEU A 113 -6.38 -0.97 -10.94
N THR A 114 -5.95 -0.19 -9.92
CA THR A 114 -4.88 -0.60 -9.00
C THR A 114 -5.24 -1.89 -8.27
N VAL A 115 -6.46 -1.98 -7.73
CA VAL A 115 -6.91 -3.16 -6.99
C VAL A 115 -7.15 -4.34 -7.93
N LEU A 116 -7.68 -4.10 -9.13
CA LEU A 116 -7.89 -5.14 -10.14
C LEU A 116 -6.55 -5.77 -10.56
N PHE A 117 -5.55 -4.97 -10.90
CA PHE A 117 -4.20 -5.49 -11.22
C PHE A 117 -3.55 -6.20 -10.03
N GLN A 118 -3.79 -5.73 -8.80
CA GLN A 118 -3.33 -6.43 -7.60
C GLN A 118 -3.96 -7.82 -7.49
N MET A 119 -5.27 -7.96 -7.69
CA MET A 119 -5.94 -9.26 -7.58
C MET A 119 -5.50 -10.23 -8.67
N ILE A 120 -5.35 -9.77 -9.92
CA ILE A 120 -4.80 -10.59 -11.02
C ILE A 120 -3.37 -11.06 -10.67
N ALA A 121 -2.54 -10.17 -10.12
CA ALA A 121 -1.19 -10.54 -9.70
C ALA A 121 -1.19 -11.58 -8.57
N LEU A 122 -2.16 -11.52 -7.64
CA LEU A 122 -2.30 -12.47 -6.54
C LEU A 122 -2.77 -13.87 -6.98
N GLU A 123 -3.42 -13.96 -8.14
CA GLU A 123 -3.83 -15.23 -8.76
C GLU A 123 -2.62 -16.00 -9.29
N VAL A 124 -1.66 -15.30 -9.90
CA VAL A 124 -0.48 -15.92 -10.55
C VAL A 124 0.77 -15.95 -9.69
N ALA A 125 0.81 -15.24 -8.55
CA ALA A 125 1.99 -15.11 -7.71
C ALA A 125 1.70 -15.22 -6.20
N PHE A 126 2.77 -15.41 -5.41
CA PHE A 126 2.66 -15.40 -3.95
C PHE A 126 2.37 -13.99 -3.41
N VAL A 127 1.57 -13.91 -2.34
CA VAL A 127 1.13 -12.64 -1.71
C VAL A 127 2.33 -11.78 -1.32
N SER A 128 3.37 -12.42 -0.76
CA SER A 128 4.61 -11.78 -0.36
C SER A 128 5.30 -11.06 -1.53
N TYR A 129 5.23 -11.60 -2.74
CA TYR A 129 5.89 -11.03 -3.92
C TYR A 129 5.10 -9.89 -4.52
N VAL A 130 3.78 -10.05 -4.62
CA VAL A 130 2.90 -8.96 -5.08
C VAL A 130 3.03 -7.75 -4.15
N ILE A 131 3.09 -7.96 -2.83
CA ILE A 131 3.30 -6.87 -1.86
C ILE A 131 4.68 -6.24 -2.05
N ALA A 132 5.74 -7.03 -2.19
CA ALA A 132 7.10 -6.51 -2.39
C ALA A 132 7.20 -5.65 -3.66
N ILE A 133 6.69 -6.15 -4.79
CA ILE A 133 6.64 -5.42 -6.07
C ILE A 133 5.83 -4.14 -5.91
N LYS A 134 4.64 -4.20 -5.30
CA LYS A 134 3.81 -3.02 -5.04
C LYS A 134 4.56 -1.95 -4.24
N ARG A 135 5.40 -2.35 -3.27
CA ARG A 135 6.23 -1.43 -2.47
C ARG A 135 7.36 -0.80 -3.29
N SER A 136 7.95 -1.50 -4.27
CA SER A 136 8.93 -0.86 -5.19
C SER A 136 8.33 0.27 -6.04
N GLY A 137 7.00 0.34 -6.16
CA GLY A 137 6.31 1.49 -6.76
C GLY A 137 6.65 2.83 -6.08
N MET A 138 7.19 2.82 -4.85
CA MET A 138 7.66 4.03 -4.17
C MET A 138 8.75 4.79 -4.94
N ILE A 139 9.54 4.14 -5.82
CA ILE A 139 10.48 4.86 -6.71
C ILE A 139 9.71 5.85 -7.59
N VAL A 140 8.61 5.38 -8.18
CA VAL A 140 7.81 6.17 -9.12
C VAL A 140 7.18 7.34 -8.38
N THR A 141 6.70 7.10 -7.15
CA THR A 141 6.22 8.16 -6.25
C THR A 141 7.32 9.16 -5.91
N LEU A 142 8.56 8.71 -5.63
CA LEU A 142 9.69 9.60 -5.34
C LEU A 142 10.03 10.49 -6.54
N ILE A 143 10.09 9.91 -7.74
CA ILE A 143 10.36 10.64 -8.99
C ILE A 143 9.26 11.66 -9.26
N PHE A 144 7.99 11.27 -9.11
CA PHE A 144 6.87 12.19 -9.32
C PHE A 144 6.79 13.27 -8.23
N GLY A 145 7.10 12.95 -6.97
CA GLY A 145 7.21 13.90 -5.87
C GLY A 145 8.22 15.01 -6.19
N TRP A 146 9.39 14.62 -6.66
CA TRP A 146 10.41 15.58 -7.08
C TRP A 146 10.02 16.38 -8.33
N LEU A 147 9.48 15.72 -9.37
CA LEU A 147 9.17 16.38 -10.64
C LEU A 147 7.96 17.34 -10.56
N PHE A 148 6.90 16.93 -9.88
CA PHE A 148 5.63 17.69 -9.85
C PHE A 148 5.45 18.53 -8.59
N PHE A 149 6.00 18.11 -7.46
CA PHE A 149 5.83 18.78 -6.17
C PHE A 149 7.10 19.48 -5.67
N ALA A 150 8.20 19.40 -6.45
CA ALA A 150 9.50 19.97 -6.09
C ALA A 150 9.98 19.56 -4.69
N GLU A 151 9.64 18.33 -4.27
CA GLU A 151 10.10 17.80 -2.98
C GLU A 151 11.62 17.62 -2.98
N GLU A 152 12.30 18.08 -1.92
CA GLU A 152 13.71 17.79 -1.71
C GLU A 152 13.90 16.29 -1.46
N ILE A 153 14.69 15.65 -2.32
CA ILE A 153 15.06 14.24 -2.15
C ILE A 153 16.30 14.17 -1.26
N ASP A 154 16.16 13.59 -0.08
CA ASP A 154 17.30 13.30 0.78
C ASP A 154 18.00 11.98 0.39
N PHE A 155 19.24 11.83 0.86
CA PHE A 155 20.04 10.63 0.61
C PHE A 155 19.36 9.37 1.16
N TYR A 156 18.68 9.47 2.31
CA TYR A 156 17.99 8.37 2.97
C TYR A 156 16.82 7.82 2.15
N ARG A 157 16.03 8.68 1.49
CA ARG A 157 14.95 8.29 0.58
C ARG A 157 15.49 7.59 -0.66
N ILE A 158 16.59 8.07 -1.25
CA ILE A 158 17.23 7.41 -2.40
C ILE A 158 17.77 6.04 -2.00
N ALA A 159 18.58 5.99 -0.93
CA ALA A 159 19.21 4.76 -0.46
C ALA A 159 18.17 3.72 -0.04
N GLY A 160 17.16 4.13 0.72
CA GLY A 160 16.06 3.25 1.12
C GLY A 160 15.28 2.72 -0.07
N THR A 161 14.93 3.59 -1.02
CA THR A 161 14.24 3.19 -2.25
C THR A 161 15.08 2.19 -3.05
N LEU A 162 16.36 2.45 -3.30
CA LEU A 162 17.24 1.53 -4.03
C LEU A 162 17.35 0.16 -3.34
N MET A 163 17.49 0.13 -2.01
CA MET A 163 17.50 -1.13 -1.26
C MET A 163 16.19 -1.92 -1.42
N MET A 164 15.05 -1.24 -1.42
CA MET A 164 13.76 -1.89 -1.67
C MET A 164 13.70 -2.49 -3.07
N VAL A 165 14.19 -1.78 -4.09
CA VAL A 165 14.23 -2.28 -5.48
C VAL A 165 15.12 -3.50 -5.60
N SER A 166 16.33 -3.45 -5.04
CA SER A 166 17.25 -4.59 -5.03
C SER A 166 16.60 -5.81 -4.37
N GLY A 167 15.84 -5.62 -3.28
CA GLY A 167 15.17 -6.71 -2.59
C GLY A 167 14.06 -7.34 -3.44
N VAL A 168 13.32 -6.52 -4.18
CA VAL A 168 12.32 -7.00 -5.15
C VAL A 168 12.95 -7.74 -6.31
N ILE A 169 14.08 -7.27 -6.85
CA ILE A 169 14.82 -7.94 -7.92
C ILE A 169 15.27 -9.33 -7.46
N ILE A 170 15.81 -9.43 -6.24
CA ILE A 170 16.22 -10.73 -5.67
C ILE A 170 15.01 -11.66 -5.54
N ILE A 171 13.89 -11.15 -5.04
CA ILE A 171 12.65 -11.93 -4.93
C ILE A 171 12.16 -12.42 -6.30
N ALA A 172 12.21 -11.56 -7.32
CA ALA A 172 11.64 -11.86 -8.63
C ALA A 172 12.52 -12.82 -9.46
N PHE A 173 13.84 -12.76 -9.33
CA PHE A 173 14.78 -13.50 -10.18
C PHE A 173 15.45 -14.70 -9.52
N LEU A 174 15.56 -14.74 -8.18
CA LEU A 174 16.32 -15.78 -7.46
C LEU A 174 15.42 -16.74 -6.65
N ASN A 175 14.11 -16.68 -6.85
CA ASN A 175 13.14 -17.57 -6.19
C ASN A 175 12.35 -18.41 -7.19
#